data_AF-A0A1H4H316-F1
#
_entry.id   AF-A0A1H4H316-F1
#
_cell.length_a   1.000
_cell.length_b   1.000
_cell.length_c   1.000
_cell.angle_alpha   90.00
_cell.angle_beta   90.00
_cell.angle_gamma   90.00
#
_symmetry.space_group_name_H-M   'P 1'
#
loop_
_entity.id
_entity.type
_entity.pdbx_description
1 polymer ?
#
loop_
_entity_poly.entity_id
_entity_poly.type
_entity_poly.pdbx_seq_one_letter_code
_entity_poly.pdbx_strand_id
1 'polypeptide(L)'
;MIACVLLDPASHAGKTYSLFGAEELDHEQIAKIVGDALGRPVRYEPESLESFEARLGQIGLSAHFVQHITSVYRGYQAGEFAGTNDVVEQITGRKPVSVRDYVIANRGIFQPAPQR
;
A
#
# COMPACT_ATOMS: atom_id res chain seq x y z
N MET A 1 12.54 11.10 0.40
CA MET A 1 11.73 11.88 1.36
C MET A 1 12.50 12.14 2.65
N ILE A 2 12.75 11.14 3.51
CA ILE A 2 13.49 11.35 4.78
C ILE A 2 14.82 12.10 4.56
N ALA A 3 15.62 11.69 3.58
CA ALA A 3 16.86 12.38 3.26
C ALA A 3 16.66 13.87 2.91
N CYS A 4 15.63 14.22 2.14
CA CYS A 4 15.31 15.61 1.79
C CYS A 4 14.95 16.41 3.04
N VAL A 5 14.13 15.83 3.93
CA VAL A 5 13.77 16.47 5.21
C VAL A 5 14.99 16.70 6.10
N LEU A 6 15.92 15.75 6.13
CA LEU A 6 17.14 15.85 6.94
C LEU A 6 18.18 16.83 6.36
N LEU A 7 18.10 17.17 5.08
CA LEU A 7 18.98 18.16 4.44
C LEU A 7 18.57 19.61 4.78
N ASP A 8 17.29 19.86 5.09
CA ASP A 8 16.79 21.16 5.54
C ASP A 8 15.80 21.01 6.72
N PRO A 9 16.28 20.55 7.89
CA PRO A 9 15.39 20.17 9.00
C PRO A 9 14.63 21.36 9.59
N ALA A 10 15.18 22.59 9.49
CA ALA A 10 14.56 23.78 10.05
C ALA A 10 13.25 24.13 9.35
N SER A 11 13.17 23.97 8.02
CA SER A 11 11.93 24.26 7.27
C SER A 11 10.83 23.22 7.47
N HIS A 12 11.17 22.05 8.01
CA HIS A 12 10.24 20.95 8.27
C HIS A 12 9.88 20.79 9.75
N ALA A 13 10.52 21.54 10.66
CA ALA A 13 10.30 21.43 12.10
C ALA A 13 8.83 21.65 12.48
N GLY A 14 8.28 20.74 13.30
CA GLY A 14 6.89 20.81 13.80
C GLY A 14 5.81 20.53 12.75
N LYS A 15 6.15 20.20 11.51
CA LYS A 15 5.19 19.88 10.46
C LYS A 15 4.84 18.39 10.45
N THR A 16 3.56 18.10 10.27
CA THR A 16 3.05 16.75 10.04
C THR A 16 2.58 16.66 8.59
N TYR A 17 3.00 15.61 7.89
CA TYR A 17 2.67 15.38 6.49
C TYR A 17 1.87 14.09 6.34
N SER A 18 0.65 14.19 5.81
CA SER A 18 -0.02 13.02 5.24
C SER A 18 0.66 12.68 3.92
N LEU A 19 1.03 11.42 3.72
CA LEU A 19 1.72 10.97 2.52
C LEU A 19 0.81 10.02 1.75
N PHE A 20 0.59 10.31 0.48
CA PHE A 20 -0.20 9.48 -0.42
C PHE A 20 0.65 8.99 -1.60
N GLY A 21 0.11 7.99 -2.30
CA GLY A 21 0.67 7.48 -3.54
C GLY A 21 0.52 8.47 -4.70
N ALA A 22 0.96 8.05 -5.88
CA ALA A 22 0.90 8.86 -7.10
C ALA A 22 -0.53 9.19 -7.53
N GLU A 23 -1.48 8.34 -7.16
CA GLU A 23 -2.90 8.42 -7.45
C GLU A 23 -3.66 7.69 -6.34
N GLU A 24 -4.91 8.09 -6.10
CA GLU A 24 -5.82 7.39 -5.22
C GLU A 24 -6.42 6.19 -5.97
N LEU A 25 -6.36 5.00 -5.37
CA LEU A 25 -6.79 3.76 -5.98
C LEU A 25 -7.68 2.96 -5.04
N ASP A 26 -8.74 2.39 -5.58
CA ASP A 26 -9.47 1.30 -4.95
C ASP A 26 -8.81 -0.07 -5.23
N HIS A 27 -9.30 -1.12 -4.57
CA HIS A 27 -8.74 -2.46 -4.67
C HIS A 27 -8.91 -3.10 -6.07
N GLU A 28 -10.00 -2.76 -6.78
CA GLU A 28 -10.25 -3.26 -8.14
C GLU A 28 -9.26 -2.63 -9.13
N GLN A 29 -9.00 -1.33 -8.99
CA GLN A 29 -8.02 -0.60 -9.78
C GLN A 29 -6.61 -1.12 -9.52
N ILE A 30 -6.24 -1.37 -8.26
CA ILE A 30 -4.96 -1.99 -7.91
C ILE A 30 -4.83 -3.35 -8.59
N ALA A 31 -5.85 -4.23 -8.47
CA ALA A 31 -5.84 -5.55 -9.08
C ALA A 31 -5.66 -5.47 -10.61
N LYS A 32 -6.40 -4.57 -11.27
CA LYS A 32 -6.28 -4.33 -12.71
C LYS A 32 -4.88 -3.87 -13.10
N ILE A 33 -4.33 -2.86 -12.41
CA ILE A 33 -2.99 -2.31 -12.69
C ILE A 33 -1.92 -3.40 -12.52
N VAL A 34 -2.01 -4.21 -11.46
CA VAL A 34 -1.09 -5.32 -11.22
C VAL A 34 -1.23 -6.37 -12.33
N GLY A 35 -2.46 -6.73 -12.73
CA GLY A 35 -2.71 -7.69 -13.80
C GLY A 35 -2.13 -7.24 -15.14
N ASP A 36 -2.39 -5.99 -15.53
CA ASP A 36 -1.86 -5.37 -16.74
C ASP A 36 -0.33 -5.32 -16.70
N ALA A 37 0.26 -4.94 -15.57
CA ALA A 37 1.70 -4.85 -15.38
C ALA A 37 2.39 -6.22 -15.39
N LEU A 38 1.70 -7.31 -15.03
CA LEU A 38 2.22 -8.67 -15.09
C LEU A 38 1.91 -9.39 -16.40
N GLY A 39 0.90 -8.93 -17.15
CA GLY A 39 0.41 -9.58 -18.37
C GLY A 39 -0.47 -10.79 -18.09
N ARG A 40 -1.20 -10.82 -16.97
CA ARG A 40 -2.13 -11.89 -16.61
C ARG A 40 -3.33 -11.35 -15.83
N PRO A 41 -4.52 -11.99 -15.92
CA PRO A 41 -5.68 -11.56 -15.15
C PRO A 41 -5.41 -11.62 -13.64
N VAL A 42 -5.70 -10.52 -12.94
CA VAL A 42 -5.72 -10.41 -11.48
C VAL A 42 -7.02 -9.69 -11.11
N ARG A 43 -7.77 -10.24 -10.15
CA ARG A 43 -9.05 -9.71 -9.71
C ARG A 43 -9.03 -9.53 -8.20
N TYR A 44 -9.71 -8.49 -7.73
CA TYR A 44 -9.99 -8.31 -6.32
C TYR A 44 -11.18 -9.18 -5.90
N GLU A 45 -11.04 -9.87 -4.78
CA GLU A 45 -12.10 -10.66 -4.16
C GLU A 45 -12.35 -10.09 -2.77
N PRO A 46 -13.47 -9.37 -2.54
CA PRO A 46 -13.75 -8.81 -1.23
C PRO A 46 -13.99 -9.93 -0.21
N GLU A 47 -13.35 -9.82 0.96
CA GLU A 47 -13.51 -10.74 2.09
C GLU A 47 -14.21 -10.02 3.25
N SER A 48 -15.09 -10.72 3.97
CA SER A 48 -15.70 -10.19 5.19
C SER A 48 -14.64 -10.06 6.29
N LEU A 49 -14.81 -9.06 7.16
CA LEU A 49 -13.91 -8.86 8.29
C LEU A 49 -13.81 -10.11 9.19
N GLU A 50 -14.95 -10.78 9.44
CA GLU A 50 -15.01 -12.02 10.22
C GLU A 50 -14.20 -13.15 9.57
N SER A 51 -14.35 -13.33 8.25
CA SER A 51 -13.56 -14.32 7.50
C SER A 51 -12.08 -14.00 7.55
N PHE A 52 -11.71 -12.72 7.36
CA PHE A 52 -10.33 -12.25 7.42
C PHE A 52 -9.69 -12.50 8.80
N GLU A 53 -10.38 -12.14 9.89
CA GLU A 53 -9.95 -12.40 11.27
C GLU A 53 -9.78 -13.89 11.54
N ALA A 54 -10.78 -14.72 11.20
CA ALA A 54 -10.74 -16.16 11.39
C ALA A 54 -9.59 -16.81 10.62
N ARG A 55 -9.38 -16.41 9.37
CA ARG A 55 -8.30 -16.90 8.52
C ARG A 55 -6.93 -16.54 9.09
N LEU A 56 -6.73 -15.31 9.55
CA LEU A 56 -5.46 -14.90 10.17
C LEU A 56 -5.16 -15.65 11.47
N GLY A 57 -6.19 -15.95 12.27
CA GLY A 57 -6.06 -16.76 13.48
C GLY A 57 -5.56 -18.19 13.21
N GLN A 58 -5.75 -18.71 12.00
CA GLN A 58 -5.29 -20.05 11.61
C GLN A 58 -3.83 -20.10 11.13
N ILE A 59 -3.20 -18.96 10.81
CA ILE A 59 -1.88 -18.91 10.15
C ILE A 59 -0.72 -18.80 11.16
N GLY A 60 -0.95 -19.13 12.44
CA GLY A 60 0.09 -19.12 13.48
C GLY A 60 0.64 -17.72 13.79
N LEU A 61 -0.10 -16.66 13.43
CA LEU A 61 0.25 -15.28 13.72
C LEU A 61 -0.05 -14.96 15.19
N SER A 62 0.72 -14.03 15.77
CA SER A 62 0.45 -13.59 17.14
C SER A 62 -0.91 -12.89 17.24
N ALA A 63 -1.60 -13.04 18.37
CA ALA A 63 -2.88 -12.37 18.61
C ALA A 63 -2.80 -10.85 18.43
N HIS A 64 -1.67 -10.24 18.83
CA HIS A 64 -1.40 -8.81 18.61
C HIS A 64 -1.36 -8.46 17.12
N PHE A 65 -0.70 -9.26 16.29
CA PHE A 65 -0.64 -9.00 14.86
C PHE A 65 -2.01 -9.13 14.19
N VAL A 66 -2.78 -10.16 14.56
CA VAL A 66 -4.16 -10.34 14.06
C VAL A 66 -5.02 -9.13 14.43
N GLN A 67 -4.99 -8.70 15.70
CA GLN A 67 -5.71 -7.50 16.14
C GLN A 67 -5.27 -6.24 15.37
N HIS A 68 -3.97 -6.04 15.19
CA HIS A 68 -3.43 -4.88 14.50
C HIS A 68 -3.87 -4.82 13.03
N ILE A 69 -3.68 -5.89 12.25
CA ILE A 69 -3.98 -5.88 10.82
C ILE A 69 -5.49 -5.79 10.55
N THR A 70 -6.30 -6.35 11.43
CA THR A 70 -7.76 -6.19 11.42
C THR A 70 -8.17 -4.74 11.67
N SER A 71 -7.54 -4.05 12.63
CA SER A 71 -7.78 -2.62 12.84
C SER A 71 -7.42 -1.79 11.61
N VAL A 72 -6.31 -2.11 10.93
CA VAL A 72 -5.93 -1.45 9.68
C VAL A 72 -6.98 -1.68 8.58
N TYR A 73 -7.46 -2.91 8.42
CA TYR A 73 -8.51 -3.23 7.44
C TYR A 73 -9.81 -2.45 7.70
N ARG A 74 -10.20 -2.30 8.97
CA ARG A 74 -11.34 -1.44 9.35
C ARG A 74 -11.10 0.03 8.98
N GLY A 75 -9.90 0.56 9.20
CA GLY A 75 -9.53 1.92 8.79
C GLY A 75 -9.64 2.13 7.28
N TYR A 76 -9.25 1.14 6.46
CA TYR A 76 -9.48 1.18 5.01
C TYR A 76 -10.97 1.26 4.66
N GLN A 77 -11.81 0.43 5.29
CA GLN A 77 -13.26 0.46 5.05
C GLN A 77 -13.91 1.76 5.50
N ALA A 78 -13.35 2.41 6.54
CA ALA A 78 -13.79 3.71 7.03
C ALA A 78 -13.25 4.89 6.21
N GLY A 79 -12.38 4.66 5.21
CA GLY A 79 -11.78 5.70 4.39
C GLY A 79 -10.68 6.51 5.09
N GLU A 80 -10.12 6.01 6.20
CA GLU A 80 -9.09 6.71 6.98
C GLU A 80 -7.78 6.94 6.18
N PHE A 81 -7.56 6.12 5.14
CA PHE A 81 -6.40 6.20 4.26
C PHE A 81 -6.71 6.81 2.89
N ALA A 82 -7.95 7.27 2.68
CA ALA A 82 -8.37 7.88 1.42
C ALA A 82 -7.70 9.24 1.21
N GLY A 83 -7.47 9.58 -0.05
CA GLY A 83 -6.94 10.86 -0.48
C GLY A 83 -5.71 10.78 -1.39
N THR A 84 -5.32 11.97 -1.85
CA THR A 84 -4.13 12.20 -2.66
C THR A 84 -3.57 13.58 -2.34
N ASN A 85 -2.26 13.76 -2.50
CA ASN A 85 -1.62 15.06 -2.46
C ASN A 85 -0.28 15.04 -3.22
N ASP A 86 0.33 16.20 -3.33
CA ASP A 86 1.62 16.42 -3.99
C ASP A 86 2.78 16.58 -2.98
N VAL A 87 2.58 16.30 -1.69
CA VAL A 87 3.57 16.57 -0.63
C VAL A 87 4.90 15.85 -0.87
N VAL A 88 4.85 14.60 -1.36
CA VAL A 88 6.06 13.86 -1.72
C VAL A 88 6.82 14.57 -2.83
N GLU A 89 6.12 15.07 -3.85
CA GLU A 89 6.72 15.82 -4.97
C GLU A 89 7.28 17.16 -4.49
N GLN A 90 6.53 17.90 -3.68
CA GLN A 90 6.98 19.18 -3.11
C GLN A 90 8.27 19.02 -2.26
N ILE A 91 8.36 17.97 -1.44
CA ILE A 91 9.52 17.76 -0.56
C ILE A 91 10.72 17.17 -1.31
N THR A 92 10.48 16.30 -2.29
CA THR A 92 11.57 15.52 -2.92
C THR A 92 11.92 15.95 -4.34
N GLY A 93 11.12 16.81 -4.95
CA GLY A 93 11.21 17.16 -6.38
C GLY A 93 10.85 16.01 -7.32
N ARG A 94 10.28 14.91 -6.81
CA ARG A 94 9.94 13.71 -7.56
C ARG A 94 8.57 13.20 -7.17
N LYS A 95 7.77 12.80 -8.16
CA LYS A 95 6.48 12.14 -7.91
C LYS A 95 6.65 10.84 -7.12
N PRO A 96 5.67 10.46 -6.28
CA PRO A 96 5.61 9.11 -5.73
C PRO A 96 5.69 8.05 -6.83
N VAL A 97 6.22 6.88 -6.48
CA VAL A 97 6.22 5.72 -7.39
C VAL A 97 4.78 5.22 -7.54
N SER A 98 4.33 5.01 -8.78
CA SER A 98 3.01 4.42 -9.06
C SER A 98 3.01 2.91 -8.75
N VAL A 99 1.83 2.33 -8.50
CA VAL A 99 1.69 0.88 -8.34
C VAL A 99 2.21 0.15 -9.58
N ARG A 100 1.90 0.65 -10.77
CA ARG A 100 2.35 0.08 -12.05
C ARG A 100 3.87 0.02 -12.13
N ASP A 101 4.55 1.14 -11.87
CA ASP A 101 6.01 1.22 -11.99
C ASP A 101 6.70 0.33 -10.94
N TYR A 102 6.14 0.26 -9.72
CA TYR A 102 6.64 -0.66 -8.69
C TYR A 102 6.53 -2.12 -9.13
N VAL A 103 5.38 -2.54 -9.67
CA VAL A 103 5.16 -3.91 -10.14
C VAL A 103 6.10 -4.25 -11.30
N ILE A 104 6.27 -3.34 -12.26
CA ILE A 104 7.18 -3.51 -13.40
C ILE A 104 8.64 -3.67 -12.93
N ALA A 105 9.09 -2.79 -12.02
CA ALA A 105 10.45 -2.84 -11.48
C ALA A 105 10.72 -4.12 -10.67
N ASN A 106 9.68 -4.70 -10.07
CA ASN A 106 9.79 -5.85 -9.17
C ASN A 106 9.13 -7.11 -9.72
N ARG A 107 8.92 -7.25 -11.04
CA ARG A 107 8.18 -8.39 -11.64
C ARG A 107 8.61 -9.78 -11.16
N GLY A 108 9.87 -9.95 -10.77
CA GLY A 108 10.41 -11.21 -10.25
C GLY A 108 9.76 -11.67 -8.94
N ILE A 109 9.38 -10.76 -8.03
CA ILE A 109 8.78 -11.14 -6.73
C ILE A 109 7.31 -11.55 -6.86
N PHE A 110 6.68 -11.22 -7.98
CA PHE A 110 5.28 -11.56 -8.29
C PHE A 110 5.15 -12.87 -9.08
N GLN A 111 6.26 -13.54 -9.39
CA GLN A 111 6.23 -14.85 -10.01
C GLN A 111 5.74 -15.89 -8.98
N PRO A 112 4.96 -16.90 -9.43
CA PRO A 112 4.65 -18.03 -8.57
C PRO A 112 5.93 -18.66 -8.04
N ALA A 113 5.91 -19.11 -6.78
CA ALA A 113 7.00 -19.95 -6.29
C ALA A 113 7.16 -21.16 -7.23
N PRO A 114 8.40 -21.59 -7.56
CA PRO A 114 8.59 -22.78 -8.36
C PRO A 114 7.90 -23.95 -7.68
N GLN A 115 7.02 -24.63 -8.42
CA GLN A 115 6.31 -25.82 -7.94
C GLN A 115 7.35 -26.85 -7.47
N ARG A 116 7.31 -27.24 -6.20
CA ARG A 116 8.08 -28.38 -5.68
C ARG A 116 7.34 -29.67 -5.92
#